data_AF-A0A1I1CS51-F1
#
_entry.id   AF-A0A1I1CS51-F1
#
_cell.length_a   1.000
_cell.length_b   1.000
_cell.length_c   1.000
_cell.angle_alpha   90.00
_cell.angle_beta   90.00
_cell.angle_gamma   90.00
#
_symmetry.space_group_name_H-M   'P 1'
#
loop_
_entity.id
_entity.type
_entity.pdbx_description
1 polymer ?
#
loop_
_entity_poly.entity_id
_entity_poly.type
_entity_poly.pdbx_seq_one_letter_code
_entity_poly.pdbx_strand_id
1 'polypeptide(L)'
;MLAALPRVLAVVRADDTQVARALGALGCEVRVCHDADTGMAASLTCGINHVRGAPGWLIALGDMPGVEPATIAALSHAIADGARIAVPVFQGRRGNPVAFSAVHLPLLLALDGDQGARSIVQSHAVREVSVDDGGILRDIDTPDDLSPVHGATGRL
;
A
#
# COMPACT_ATOMS: atom_id res chain seq x y z
N MET A 1 -2.09 9.03 -0.27
CA MET A 1 -2.45 8.40 1.04
C MET A 1 -2.93 9.39 2.09
N LEU A 2 -2.12 10.36 2.51
CA LEU A 2 -2.48 11.30 3.58
C LEU A 2 -3.76 12.11 3.29
N ALA A 3 -4.07 12.35 2.02
CA ALA A 3 -5.31 13.02 1.61
C ALA A 3 -6.58 12.15 1.74
N ALA A 4 -6.45 10.84 1.92
CA ALA A 4 -7.56 9.89 1.84
C ALA A 4 -7.73 9.01 3.09
N LEU A 5 -6.72 8.93 3.96
CA LEU A 5 -6.73 8.09 5.15
C LEU A 5 -6.49 8.92 6.41
N PRO A 6 -7.17 8.59 7.54
CA PRO A 6 -7.02 9.32 8.80
C PRO A 6 -5.66 9.09 9.47
N ARG A 7 -4.99 7.99 9.13
CA ARG A 7 -3.68 7.60 9.66
C ARG A 7 -2.88 6.93 8.56
N VAL A 8 -1.62 7.36 8.39
CA VAL A 8 -0.66 6.76 7.46
C VAL A 8 0.58 6.39 8.24
N LEU A 9 0.92 5.10 8.23
CA LEU A 9 2.13 4.57 8.86
C LEU A 9 3.14 4.22 7.77
N ALA A 10 4.32 4.83 7.84
CA ALA A 10 5.47 4.44 7.05
C ALA A 10 6.39 3.56 7.90
N VAL A 11 6.72 2.37 7.40
CA VAL A 11 7.73 1.50 8.00
C VAL A 11 9.05 1.75 7.27
N VAL A 12 10.09 2.08 8.02
CA VAL A 12 11.42 2.41 7.49
C VAL A 12 12.48 1.55 8.15
N ARG A 13 13.60 1.35 7.46
CA ARG A 13 14.79 0.70 8.02
C ARG A 13 15.45 1.61 9.06
N ALA A 14 16.28 1.02 9.93
CA ALA A 14 16.91 1.74 11.02
C ALA A 14 17.99 2.75 10.57
N ASP A 15 18.64 2.48 9.45
CA ASP A 15 19.67 3.32 8.84
C ASP A 15 19.10 4.45 7.96
N ASP A 16 17.87 4.30 7.47
CA ASP A 16 17.15 5.28 6.63
C ASP A 16 16.61 6.51 7.39
N THR A 17 17.45 7.13 8.23
CA THR A 17 17.05 8.26 9.08
C THR A 17 16.63 9.52 8.31
N GLN A 18 17.07 9.67 7.06
CA GLN A 18 16.67 10.78 6.20
C GLN A 18 15.23 10.58 5.67
N VAL A 19 14.92 9.37 5.22
CA VAL A 19 13.57 8.99 4.76
C VAL A 19 12.59 9.09 5.92
N ALA A 20 12.96 8.59 7.11
CA ALA A 20 12.17 8.71 8.32
C ALA A 20 11.80 10.17 8.64
N ARG A 21 12.78 11.07 8.58
CA ARG A 21 12.56 12.51 8.82
C ARG A 21 11.68 13.15 7.76
N ALA A 22 11.91 12.85 6.49
CA ALA A 22 11.12 13.40 5.39
C ALA A 22 9.64 12.97 5.49
N LEU A 23 9.38 11.68 5.73
CA LEU A 23 8.01 11.16 5.88
C LEU A 23 7.32 11.72 7.12
N GLY A 24 8.04 11.84 8.24
CA GLY A 24 7.53 12.48 9.45
C GLY A 24 7.15 13.95 9.21
N ALA A 25 7.97 14.70 8.48
CA ALA A 25 7.68 16.09 8.12
C ALA A 25 6.45 16.24 7.20
N LEU A 26 6.15 15.23 6.39
CA LEU A 26 4.93 15.17 5.57
C LEU A 26 3.67 14.81 6.38
N GLY A 27 3.82 14.40 7.65
CA GLY A 27 2.71 14.02 8.53
C GLY A 27 2.43 12.52 8.60
N CYS A 28 3.30 11.68 8.04
CA CYS A 28 3.23 10.24 8.27
C CYS A 28 3.69 9.91 9.70
N GLU A 29 3.02 8.95 10.33
CA GLU A 29 3.61 8.25 11.46
C GLU A 29 4.72 7.35 10.96
N VAL A 30 5.86 7.33 11.64
CA VAL A 30 7.04 6.58 11.20
C VAL A 30 7.38 5.50 12.22
N ARG A 31 7.50 4.27 11.74
CA ARG A 31 7.96 3.13 12.54
C ARG A 31 9.27 2.60 11.98
N VAL A 32 10.31 2.65 12.81
CA VAL A 32 11.57 1.98 12.51
C VAL A 32 11.41 0.48 12.77
N CYS A 33 11.74 -0.32 11.76
CA CYS A 33 11.83 -1.78 11.84
C CYS A 33 13.29 -2.19 11.67
N HIS A 34 13.89 -2.74 12.73
CA HIS A 34 15.30 -3.13 12.73
C HIS A 34 15.58 -4.36 11.88
N ASP A 35 14.58 -5.23 11.71
CA ASP A 35 14.68 -6.47 10.93
C ASP A 35 14.09 -6.30 9.52
N ALA A 36 13.87 -5.07 9.04
CA ALA A 36 13.28 -4.83 7.72
C ALA A 36 14.12 -5.40 6.56
N ASP A 37 15.43 -5.59 6.76
CA ASP A 37 16.34 -6.21 5.78
C ASP A 37 16.17 -7.73 5.67
N THR A 38 15.40 -8.35 6.57
CA THR A 38 15.15 -9.80 6.56
C THR A 38 14.02 -10.22 5.61
N GLY A 39 13.33 -9.25 4.98
CA GLY A 39 12.32 -9.50 3.95
C GLY A 39 11.08 -8.62 4.09
N MET A 40 10.25 -8.60 3.04
CA MET A 40 9.02 -7.79 2.98
C MET A 40 8.00 -8.17 4.08
N ALA A 41 8.00 -9.44 4.52
CA ALA A 41 7.13 -9.87 5.61
C ALA A 41 7.49 -9.20 6.94
N ALA A 42 8.79 -9.01 7.24
CA ALA A 42 9.24 -8.44 8.50
C ALA A 42 8.79 -6.98 8.67
N SER A 43 8.94 -6.17 7.62
CA SER A 43 8.50 -4.76 7.63
C SER A 43 6.98 -4.64 7.73
N LEU A 44 6.24 -5.46 6.97
CA LEU A 44 4.78 -5.50 7.01
C LEU A 44 4.28 -5.92 8.40
N THR A 45 4.78 -7.04 8.93
CA THR A 45 4.38 -7.54 10.26
C THR A 45 4.74 -6.55 11.36
N CYS A 46 5.88 -5.86 11.27
CA CYS A 46 6.23 -4.78 12.18
C CYS A 46 5.21 -3.65 12.17
N GLY A 47 4.83 -3.19 10.97
CA GLY A 47 3.80 -2.18 10.79
C GLY A 47 2.44 -2.62 11.35
N ILE A 48 1.96 -3.79 10.92
CA ILE A 48 0.66 -4.32 11.33
C ILE A 48 0.58 -4.54 12.84
N ASN A 49 1.64 -5.04 13.48
CA ASN A 49 1.68 -5.16 14.95
C ASN A 49 1.51 -3.81 15.66
N HIS A 50 2.10 -2.74 15.11
CA HIS A 50 1.98 -1.39 15.66
C HIS A 50 0.57 -0.80 15.50
N VAL A 51 -0.14 -1.15 14.42
CA VAL A 51 -1.50 -0.69 14.12
C VAL A 51 -2.57 -1.78 14.29
N ARG A 52 -2.32 -2.79 15.12
CA ARG A 52 -3.18 -3.98 15.25
C ARG A 52 -4.64 -3.72 15.66
N GLY A 53 -4.90 -2.56 16.28
CA GLY A 53 -6.24 -2.15 16.71
C GLY A 53 -7.07 -1.45 15.62
N ALA A 54 -6.55 -1.30 14.40
CA ALA A 54 -7.28 -0.68 13.30
C ALA A 54 -8.42 -1.59 12.78
N PRO A 55 -9.51 -1.01 12.23
CA PRO A 55 -10.61 -1.78 11.65
C PRO A 55 -10.24 -2.46 10.32
N GLY A 56 -9.11 -2.07 9.73
CA GLY A 56 -8.55 -2.61 8.50
C GLY A 56 -7.28 -1.84 8.13
N TRP A 57 -6.60 -2.33 7.10
CA TRP A 57 -5.35 -1.78 6.62
C TRP A 57 -5.37 -1.69 5.10
N LEU A 58 -4.77 -0.63 4.57
CA LEU A 58 -4.45 -0.52 3.16
C LEU A 58 -2.93 -0.54 3.05
N ILE A 59 -2.41 -1.55 2.35
CA ILE A 59 -0.99 -1.84 2.25
C ILE A 59 -0.56 -1.46 0.84
N ALA A 60 0.46 -0.60 0.75
CA ALA A 60 1.10 -0.23 -0.51
C ALA A 60 2.62 -0.30 -0.35
N LEU A 61 3.29 -0.31 -1.50
CA LEU A 61 4.73 -0.14 -1.57
C LEU A 61 5.07 1.36 -1.46
N GLY A 62 6.26 1.65 -0.91
CA GLY A 62 6.72 3.03 -0.68
C GLY A 62 7.07 3.79 -1.96
N ASP A 63 7.25 3.07 -3.05
CA ASP A 63 7.67 3.50 -4.39
C ASP A 63 6.49 3.76 -5.35
N MET A 64 5.25 3.80 -4.84
CA MET A 64 4.04 4.03 -5.64
C MET A 64 3.41 5.41 -5.40
N PRO A 65 4.07 6.54 -5.72
CA PRO A 65 3.51 7.87 -5.49
C PRO A 65 2.37 8.21 -6.45
N GLY A 66 2.22 7.47 -7.55
CA GLY A 66 1.23 7.73 -8.60
C GLY A 66 -0.20 7.28 -8.28
N VAL A 67 -0.43 6.55 -7.17
CA VAL A 67 -1.76 6.07 -6.81
C VAL A 67 -2.66 7.24 -6.39
N GLU A 68 -3.82 7.34 -7.02
CA GLU A 68 -4.74 8.43 -6.77
C GLU A 68 -5.45 8.31 -5.40
N PRO A 69 -5.72 9.44 -4.72
CA PRO A 69 -6.53 9.43 -3.49
C PRO A 69 -7.92 8.78 -3.67
N ALA A 70 -8.52 8.91 -4.86
CA ALA A 70 -9.82 8.31 -5.17
C ALA A 70 -9.76 6.77 -5.14
N THR A 71 -8.70 6.16 -5.67
CA THR A 71 -8.45 4.72 -5.58
C THR A 71 -8.37 4.25 -4.13
N ILE A 72 -7.65 4.98 -3.29
CA ILE A 72 -7.50 4.67 -1.87
C ILE A 72 -8.85 4.72 -1.15
N ALA A 73 -9.65 5.76 -1.42
CA ALA A 73 -10.99 5.90 -0.85
C ALA A 73 -11.93 4.77 -1.29
N ALA A 74 -11.90 4.40 -2.57
CA ALA A 74 -12.73 3.31 -3.12
C ALA A 74 -12.43 1.96 -2.47
N LEU A 75 -11.14 1.66 -2.25
CA LEU A 75 -10.72 0.44 -1.55
C LEU A 75 -11.15 0.44 -0.08
N SER A 76 -11.01 1.58 0.61
CA SER A 76 -11.50 1.71 1.98
C SER A 76 -13.02 1.52 2.07
N HIS A 77 -13.78 2.05 1.10
CA HIS A 77 -15.22 1.88 1.05
C HIS A 77 -15.62 0.42 0.82
N ALA A 78 -14.92 -0.28 -0.07
CA ALA A 78 -15.16 -1.71 -0.30
C ALA A 78 -15.01 -2.55 0.99
N ILE A 79 -14.02 -2.23 1.84
CA ILE A 79 -13.86 -2.88 3.15
C ILE A 79 -15.01 -2.52 4.09
N ALA A 80 -15.42 -1.25 4.13
CA ALA A 80 -16.56 -0.79 4.94
C ALA A 80 -17.88 -1.48 4.53
N ASP A 81 -18.04 -1.79 3.24
CA ASP A 81 -19.17 -2.53 2.67
C ASP A 81 -19.09 -4.05 2.88
N GLY A 82 -18.10 -4.52 3.65
CA GLY A 82 -17.97 -5.91 4.07
C GLY A 82 -17.03 -6.77 3.22
N ALA A 83 -16.27 -6.19 2.28
CA ALA A 83 -15.19 -6.93 1.66
C ALA A 83 -14.12 -7.28 2.71
N ARG A 84 -13.59 -8.51 2.64
CA ARG A 84 -12.47 -8.92 3.50
C ARG A 84 -11.12 -8.50 2.93
N ILE A 85 -11.01 -8.58 1.60
CA ILE A 85 -9.86 -8.11 0.82
C ILE A 85 -10.42 -7.35 -0.37
N ALA A 86 -9.87 -6.18 -0.65
CA ALA A 86 -10.17 -5.41 -1.85
C ALA A 86 -8.89 -5.07 -2.63
N VAL A 87 -8.94 -5.23 -3.95
CA VAL A 87 -7.83 -4.97 -4.87
C VAL A 87 -8.29 -4.05 -6.00
N PRO A 88 -7.50 -3.04 -6.39
CA PRO A 88 -7.84 -2.19 -7.51
C PRO A 88 -7.56 -2.92 -8.83
N VAL A 89 -8.38 -2.66 -9.84
CA VAL A 89 -8.24 -3.20 -11.19
C VAL A 89 -8.32 -2.07 -12.20
N PHE A 90 -7.27 -1.92 -12.98
CA PHE A 90 -7.18 -0.98 -14.09
C PHE A 90 -6.92 -1.76 -15.37
N GLN A 91 -7.77 -1.58 -16.37
CA GLN A 91 -7.66 -2.26 -17.67
C GLN A 91 -7.49 -3.80 -17.57
N GLY A 92 -8.24 -4.43 -16.66
CA GLY A 92 -8.22 -5.88 -16.44
C GLY A 92 -7.01 -6.40 -15.65
N ARG A 93 -6.14 -5.51 -15.16
CA ARG A 93 -4.95 -5.86 -14.38
C ARG A 93 -5.14 -5.44 -12.93
N ARG A 94 -4.94 -6.38 -12.00
CA ARG A 94 -4.88 -6.09 -10.56
C ARG A 94 -3.59 -5.32 -10.25
N GLY A 95 -3.71 -4.33 -9.37
CA GLY A 95 -2.59 -3.53 -8.91
C GLY A 95 -2.53 -3.42 -7.39
N ASN A 96 -1.71 -2.49 -6.92
CA ASN A 96 -1.63 -2.05 -5.54
C ASN A 96 -2.27 -0.66 -5.43
N PRO A 97 -2.72 -0.23 -4.24
CA PRO A 97 -2.58 -0.88 -2.95
C PRO A 97 -3.65 -1.95 -2.69
N VAL A 98 -3.41 -2.83 -1.72
CA VAL A 98 -4.37 -3.86 -1.32
C VAL A 98 -4.97 -3.50 0.03
N ALA A 99 -6.29 -3.55 0.14
CA ALA A 99 -6.99 -3.34 1.40
C ALA A 99 -7.40 -4.67 2.05
N PHE A 100 -7.25 -4.74 3.37
CA PHE A 100 -7.57 -5.88 4.22
C PHE A 100 -8.47 -5.42 5.37
N SER A 101 -9.51 -6.18 5.68
CA SER A 101 -10.29 -5.95 6.89
C SER A 101 -9.60 -6.57 8.11
N ALA A 102 -10.01 -6.15 9.32
CA ALA A 102 -9.45 -6.63 10.58
C ALA A 102 -9.43 -8.16 10.74
N VAL A 103 -10.31 -8.90 10.04
CA VAL A 103 -10.36 -10.37 10.09
C VAL A 103 -9.06 -11.03 9.62
N HIS A 104 -8.29 -10.36 8.77
CA HIS A 104 -7.03 -10.86 8.25
C HIS A 104 -5.82 -10.52 9.13
N LEU A 105 -6.02 -9.91 10.31
CA LEU A 105 -4.93 -9.62 11.24
C LEU A 105 -4.06 -10.85 11.56
N PRO A 106 -4.61 -12.02 11.94
CA PRO A 106 -3.78 -13.18 12.26
C PRO A 106 -2.97 -13.66 11.05
N LEU A 107 -3.53 -13.51 9.85
CA LEU A 107 -2.88 -13.94 8.61
C LEU A 107 -1.75 -12.98 8.21
N LEU A 108 -1.97 -11.66 8.35
CA LEU A 108 -0.95 -10.66 8.10
C LEU A 108 0.23 -10.79 9.08
N LEU A 109 -0.05 -11.12 10.35
CA LEU A 109 0.99 -11.35 11.36
C LEU A 109 1.73 -12.68 11.21
N ALA A 110 1.18 -13.61 10.43
CA ALA A 110 1.79 -14.93 10.15
C ALA A 110 2.60 -14.94 8.85
N LEU A 111 2.76 -13.78 8.18
CA LEU A 111 3.64 -13.66 7.02
C LEU A 111 5.10 -13.86 7.43
N ASP A 112 5.85 -14.56 6.58
CA ASP A 112 7.26 -14.89 6.80
C ASP A 112 8.06 -14.84 5.49
N GLY A 113 9.38 -14.63 5.63
CA GLY A 113 10.34 -14.49 4.54
C GLY A 113 10.04 -13.32 3.59
N ASP A 114 10.20 -13.56 2.30
CA ASP A 114 9.97 -12.56 1.25
C ASP A 114 8.50 -12.47 0.81
N GLN A 115 7.59 -13.17 1.49
CA GLN A 115 6.18 -13.13 1.15
C GLN A 115 5.53 -11.84 1.66
N GLY A 116 5.27 -10.92 0.74
CA GLY A 116 4.36 -9.82 0.97
C GLY A 116 2.90 -10.26 1.02
N ALA A 117 1.99 -9.28 1.15
CA ALA A 117 0.55 -9.52 1.17
C ALA A 117 -0.02 -10.18 -0.12
N ARG A 118 0.79 -10.28 -1.19
CA ARG A 118 0.44 -10.93 -2.46
C ARG A 118 0.03 -12.39 -2.30
N SER A 119 0.68 -13.16 -1.43
CA SER A 119 0.34 -14.58 -1.22
C SER A 119 -1.06 -14.74 -0.62
N ILE A 120 -1.48 -13.81 0.25
CA ILE A 120 -2.83 -13.75 0.82
C ILE A 120 -3.85 -13.47 -0.29
N VAL A 121 -3.58 -12.48 -1.14
CA VAL A 121 -4.45 -12.11 -2.26
C VAL A 121 -4.66 -13.27 -3.23
N GLN A 122 -3.64 -14.08 -3.48
CA GLN A 122 -3.72 -15.23 -4.39
C GLN A 122 -4.50 -16.41 -3.80
N SER A 123 -4.52 -16.55 -2.47
CA SER A 123 -5.12 -17.69 -1.77
C SER A 123 -6.55 -17.43 -1.28
N HIS A 124 -7.07 -16.21 -1.43
CA HIS A 124 -8.36 -15.81 -0.88
C HIS A 124 -9.26 -15.16 -1.94
N ALA A 125 -10.57 -15.20 -1.69
CA ALA A 125 -11.53 -14.43 -2.48
C ALA A 125 -11.30 -12.93 -2.24
N VAL A 126 -11.17 -12.18 -3.34
CA VAL A 126 -10.94 -10.75 -3.31
C VAL A 126 -12.08 -10.01 -4.00
N ARG A 127 -12.42 -8.84 -3.47
CA ARG A 127 -13.28 -7.87 -4.17
C ARG A 127 -12.41 -7.07 -5.12
N GLU A 128 -12.66 -7.21 -6.41
CA GLU A 128 -12.06 -6.33 -7.41
C GLU A 128 -12.82 -5.00 -7.44
N VAL A 129 -12.07 -3.91 -7.38
CA VAL A 129 -12.57 -2.53 -7.46
C VAL A 129 -12.04 -1.94 -8.76
N SER A 130 -12.92 -1.77 -9.73
CA SER A 130 -12.56 -1.13 -11.00
C SER A 130 -12.24 0.35 -10.77
N VAL A 131 -11.07 0.79 -11.23
CA VAL A 131 -10.60 2.16 -11.13
C VAL A 131 -10.07 2.63 -12.47
N ASP A 132 -10.05 3.94 -12.68
CA ASP A 132 -9.41 4.60 -13.83
C ASP A 132 -8.08 5.24 -13.41
N ASP A 133 -7.20 4.43 -12.83
CA ASP A 133 -5.95 4.86 -12.21
C ASP A 133 -4.81 3.94 -12.67
N GLY A 134 -3.96 4.44 -13.56
CA GLY A 134 -2.78 3.71 -14.03
C GLY A 134 -1.65 3.64 -12.99
N GLY A 135 -1.69 4.50 -11.98
CA GLY A 135 -0.73 4.54 -10.88
C GLY A 135 -0.74 3.26 -10.04
N ILE A 136 -1.84 2.49 -10.05
CA ILE A 136 -1.93 1.21 -9.34
C ILE A 136 -0.96 0.14 -9.87
N LEU A 137 -0.45 0.33 -11.10
CA LEU A 137 0.43 -0.60 -11.81
C LEU A 137 1.88 -0.11 -11.91
N ARG A 138 2.20 1.06 -11.33
CA ARG A 138 3.50 1.71 -11.44
C ARG A 138 4.17 1.81 -10.08
N ASP A 139 5.23 1.06 -9.94
CA ASP A 139 6.34 1.24 -9.01
C ASP A 139 7.44 2.09 -9.67
N ILE A 140 8.12 2.90 -8.87
CA ILE A 140 9.30 3.68 -9.29
C ILE A 140 10.53 3.00 -8.70
N ASP A 141 11.14 2.11 -9.47
CA ASP A 141 12.33 1.36 -9.06
C ASP A 141 13.63 2.04 -9.49
N THR A 142 13.58 2.86 -10.53
CA THR A 142 14.75 3.51 -11.13
C THR A 142 14.57 5.02 -11.27
N PRO A 143 15.68 5.80 -11.28
CA PRO A 143 15.59 7.24 -11.53
C PRO A 143 14.91 7.60 -12.87
N ASP A 144 14.99 6.72 -13.87
CA ASP A 144 14.34 6.90 -15.17
C ASP A 144 12.81 6.82 -15.08
N ASP A 145 12.26 6.13 -14.06
CA ASP A 145 10.81 6.02 -13.80
C ASP A 145 10.20 7.34 -13.28
N LEU A 146 11.03 8.31 -12.86
CA LEU A 146 10.60 9.65 -12.44
C LEU A 146 10.25 10.57 -13.62
N SER A 147 10.42 10.12 -14.87
CA SER A 147 10.13 10.92 -16.05
C SER A 147 8.63 11.25 -16.14
N PRO A 148 8.23 12.54 -16.14
CA PRO A 148 6.83 12.89 -16.27
C PRO A 148 6.33 12.46 -17.65
N VAL A 149 5.30 11.61 -17.66
CA VAL A 149 4.48 11.41 -18.85
C VAL A 149 3.77 12.73 -19.10
N HIS A 150 4.36 13.56 -19.96
CA HIS A 150 3.69 14.74 -20.49
C HIS A 150 2.42 14.25 -21.18
N GLY A 151 1.27 14.61 -20.62
CA GLY A 151 -0.03 14.33 -21.22
C GLY A 151 -0.02 14.83 -22.66
N ALA A 152 -0.26 13.91 -23.60
CA ALA A 152 -0.63 14.27 -24.95
C ALA A 152 -1.98 14.98 -24.87
N THR A 153 -1.91 16.29 -24.75
CA THR A 153 -3.04 17.20 -24.87
C THR A 153 -3.55 17.05 -26.29
N GLY A 154 -4.77 16.55 -26.44
CA GLY A 154 -5.43 16.52 -27.74
C GLY A 154 -5.57 17.92 -28.33
N ARG A 155 -5.34 18.01 -29.64
CA ARG A 155 -6.11 18.74 -30.66
C ARG A 155 -5.27 18.83 -31.94
N LEU A 156 -5.72 18.17 -33.00
CA LEU A 156 -6.29 18.79 -34.21
C LEU A 156 -7.30 17.81 -34.80
#